data_AF-A6REX8-F1
#
_entry.id   AF-A6REX8-F1
#
_cell.length_a   1.000
_cell.length_b   1.000
_cell.length_c   1.000
_cell.angle_alpha   90.00
_cell.angle_beta   90.00
_cell.angle_gamma   90.00
#
_symmetry.space_group_name_H-M   'P 1'
#
loop_
_entity.id
_entity.type
_entity.pdbx_description
1 polymer ?
#
loop_
_entity_poly.entity_id
_entity_poly.type
_entity_poly.pdbx_seq_one_letter_code
_entity_poly.pdbx_strand_id
1 'polypeptide(L)'
;MPLILPRCLRGEALEWLTGLEPDTVQAMNDGLFCWETELLKHFGKSRQQALQEALFLRYRFSNRNSLSISSYFTRKIALLREAGIADQIQLVQHLYDGLEAQLQGYNNQRRDDRSKWRRPYKEGQNQNQNRAFHAVQDDMSAHEEDIDEDAIEPRNDTASESDAPSSSKND
;
A
#
# COMPACT_ATOMS: atom_id res chain seq x y z
N MET A 1 7.17 28.19 -44.71
CA MET A 1 5.80 27.62 -44.72
C MET A 1 5.12 28.05 -43.44
N PRO A 2 3.88 28.56 -43.45
CA PRO A 2 3.20 28.91 -42.21
C PRO A 2 2.90 27.65 -41.41
N LEU A 3 3.31 27.62 -40.14
CA LEU A 3 3.03 26.52 -39.23
C LEU A 3 1.51 26.37 -39.02
N ILE A 4 1.05 25.13 -38.91
CA ILE A 4 -0.38 24.81 -38.68
C ILE A 4 -0.75 25.03 -37.21
N LEU A 5 0.22 24.98 -36.27
CA LEU A 5 0.00 25.08 -34.83
C LEU A 5 -0.87 26.27 -34.38
N PRO A 6 -0.63 27.51 -34.84
CA PRO A 6 -1.47 28.66 -34.50
C PRO A 6 -2.96 28.45 -34.79
N ARG A 7 -3.30 27.70 -35.84
CA ARG A 7 -4.70 27.46 -36.25
C ARG A 7 -5.42 26.43 -35.38
N CYS A 8 -4.67 25.65 -34.61
CA CYS A 8 -5.21 24.65 -33.70
C CYS A 8 -5.54 25.23 -32.32
N LEU A 9 -5.03 26.41 -31.97
CA LEU A 9 -5.28 27.05 -30.68
C LEU A 9 -6.69 27.63 -30.62
N ARG A 10 -7.34 27.50 -29.46
CA ARG A 10 -8.68 28.03 -29.18
C ARG A 10 -8.76 28.53 -27.75
N GLY A 11 -9.68 29.45 -27.50
CA GLY A 11 -9.94 30.01 -26.16
C GLY A 11 -8.70 30.70 -25.58
N GLU A 12 -8.41 30.42 -24.32
CA GLU A 12 -7.26 30.96 -23.57
C GLU A 12 -5.92 30.76 -24.29
N ALA A 13 -5.75 29.66 -25.02
CA ALA A 13 -4.52 29.41 -25.77
C ALA A 13 -4.34 30.33 -26.98
N LEU A 14 -5.44 30.75 -27.62
CA LEU A 14 -5.39 31.73 -28.70
C LEU A 14 -5.14 33.14 -28.14
N GLU A 15 -5.81 33.49 -27.02
CA GLU A 15 -5.61 34.76 -26.34
C GLU A 15 -4.16 34.94 -25.90
N TRP A 16 -3.57 33.90 -25.31
CA TRP A 16 -2.15 33.85 -24.99
C TRP A 16 -1.26 34.13 -26.22
N LEU A 17 -1.48 33.40 -27.33
CA LEU A 17 -0.68 33.59 -28.55
C LEU A 17 -0.77 35.03 -29.08
N THR A 18 -1.95 35.64 -29.03
CA THR A 18 -2.15 37.02 -29.48
C THR A 18 -1.50 38.07 -28.57
N GLY A 19 -1.21 37.72 -27.33
CA GLY A 19 -0.55 38.59 -26.35
C GLY A 19 0.98 38.45 -26.33
N LEU A 20 1.57 37.53 -27.10
CA LEU A 20 3.01 37.33 -27.16
C LEU A 20 3.71 38.45 -27.97
N GLU A 21 4.95 38.73 -27.59
CA GLU A 21 5.79 39.66 -28.34
C GLU A 21 6.08 39.13 -29.76
N PRO A 22 6.16 40.01 -30.78
CA PRO A 22 6.42 39.60 -32.16
C PRO A 22 7.69 38.76 -32.31
N ASP A 23 8.74 39.07 -31.55
CA ASP A 23 10.02 38.35 -31.58
C ASP A 23 9.88 36.91 -31.07
N THR A 24 9.03 36.71 -30.06
CA THR A 24 8.73 35.38 -29.51
C THR A 24 7.92 34.57 -30.52
N VAL A 25 6.91 35.20 -31.15
CA VAL A 25 6.11 34.56 -32.20
C VAL A 25 6.98 34.19 -33.41
N GLN A 26 7.94 35.04 -33.78
CA GLN A 26 8.90 34.76 -34.84
C GLN A 26 9.78 33.56 -34.50
N ALA A 27 10.38 33.53 -33.30
CA ALA A 27 11.17 32.40 -32.84
C ALA A 27 10.36 31.08 -32.79
N MET A 28 9.09 31.14 -32.38
CA MET A 28 8.18 30.00 -32.45
C MET A 28 7.90 29.58 -33.90
N ASN A 29 7.75 30.52 -34.83
CA ASN A 29 7.60 30.21 -36.26
C ASN A 29 8.85 29.58 -36.88
N ASP A 30 10.03 29.86 -36.33
CA ASP A 30 11.31 29.35 -36.81
C ASP A 30 11.60 27.92 -36.31
N GLY A 31 10.93 27.44 -35.25
CA GLY A 31 11.17 26.10 -34.71
C GLY A 31 10.09 25.52 -33.79
N LEU A 32 9.81 24.23 -33.95
CA LEU A 32 8.87 23.48 -33.11
C LEU A 32 9.33 23.38 -31.65
N PHE A 33 10.65 23.38 -31.41
CA PHE A 33 11.20 23.37 -30.05
C PHE A 33 10.82 24.63 -29.26
N CYS A 34 10.83 25.79 -29.91
CA CYS A 34 10.40 27.06 -29.31
C CYS A 34 8.90 27.04 -28.98
N TRP A 35 8.08 26.43 -29.85
CA TRP A 35 6.67 26.16 -29.56
C TRP A 35 6.48 25.31 -28.32
N GLU A 36 7.15 24.17 -28.25
CA GLU A 36 7.05 23.26 -27.11
C GLU A 36 7.48 23.95 -25.81
N THR A 37 8.58 24.70 -25.85
CA THR A 37 9.12 25.42 -24.69
C THR A 37 8.15 26.48 -24.18
N GLU A 38 7.62 27.34 -25.07
CA GLU A 38 6.69 28.41 -24.65
C GLU A 38 5.32 27.84 -24.22
N LEU A 39 4.83 26.78 -24.88
CA LEU A 39 3.62 26.08 -24.44
C LEU A 39 3.78 25.45 -23.06
N LEU A 40 4.90 24.76 -22.81
CA LEU A 40 5.19 24.17 -21.49
C LEU A 40 5.40 25.24 -20.43
N LYS A 41 5.95 26.40 -20.78
CA LYS A 41 6.13 27.51 -19.85
C LYS A 41 4.81 28.14 -19.42
N HIS A 42 3.85 28.27 -20.34
CA HIS A 42 2.57 28.93 -20.04
C HIS A 42 1.48 27.96 -19.58
N PHE A 43 1.37 26.79 -20.20
CA PHE A 43 0.33 25.79 -19.91
C PHE A 43 0.86 24.54 -19.22
N GLY A 44 2.17 24.34 -19.18
CA GLY A 44 2.75 23.20 -18.48
C GLY A 44 2.51 23.34 -16.97
N LYS A 45 2.19 22.21 -16.35
CA LYS A 45 2.13 22.14 -14.88
C LYS A 45 3.54 22.37 -14.33
N SER A 46 3.63 23.18 -13.27
CA SER A 46 4.91 23.32 -12.58
C SER A 46 5.30 21.97 -11.96
N ARG A 47 6.60 21.69 -11.87
CA ARG A 47 7.09 20.43 -11.24
C ARG A 47 6.51 20.22 -9.84
N GLN A 48 6.37 21.30 -9.08
CA GLN A 48 5.81 21.27 -7.73
C GLN A 48 4.30 20.93 -7.75
N GLN A 49 3.55 21.52 -8.67
CA GLN A 49 2.12 21.21 -8.83
C GLN A 49 1.92 19.76 -9.30
N ALA A 50 2.72 19.29 -10.26
CA ALA A 50 2.68 17.90 -10.73
C ALA A 50 2.99 16.93 -9.59
N LEU A 51 4.00 17.22 -8.76
CA LEU A 51 4.33 16.42 -7.59
C LEU A 51 3.18 16.41 -6.57
N GLN A 52 2.62 17.58 -6.25
CA GLN A 52 1.47 17.65 -5.35
C GLN A 52 0.30 16.83 -5.88
N GLU A 53 -0.06 16.98 -7.14
CA GLU A 53 -1.14 16.19 -7.75
C GLU A 53 -0.81 14.68 -7.72
N ALA A 54 0.44 14.27 -7.95
CA ALA A 54 0.87 12.88 -7.85
C ALA A 54 0.71 12.30 -6.44
N LEU A 55 1.01 13.10 -5.41
CA LEU A 55 0.88 12.73 -4.00
C LEU A 55 -0.59 12.67 -3.55
N PHE A 56 -1.43 13.60 -4.03
CA PHE A 56 -2.86 13.61 -3.74
C PHE A 56 -3.65 12.56 -4.54
N LEU A 57 -3.11 12.08 -5.66
CA LEU A 57 -3.73 11.02 -6.45
C LEU A 57 -3.67 9.69 -5.69
N ARG A 58 -4.83 9.30 -5.14
CA ARG A 58 -5.01 8.06 -4.38
C ARG A 58 -5.97 7.13 -5.10
N TYR A 59 -5.58 5.87 -5.25
CA TYR A 59 -6.46 4.83 -5.76
C TYR A 59 -7.35 4.28 -4.65
N ARG A 60 -8.67 4.19 -4.86
CA ARG A 60 -9.59 3.60 -3.88
C ARG A 60 -10.15 2.27 -4.41
N PHE A 61 -9.75 1.16 -3.78
CA PHE A 61 -10.26 -0.17 -4.13
C PHE A 61 -11.77 -0.33 -3.95
N SER A 62 -12.37 0.48 -3.06
CA SER A 62 -13.82 0.47 -2.80
C SER A 62 -14.65 1.00 -3.96
N ASN A 63 -14.07 1.77 -4.89
CA ASN A 63 -14.82 2.40 -5.99
C ASN A 63 -14.20 2.08 -7.36
N ARG A 64 -14.27 0.79 -7.73
CA ARG A 64 -13.76 0.25 -9.01
C ARG A 64 -14.40 0.87 -10.26
N ASN A 65 -15.53 1.54 -10.11
CA ASN A 65 -16.29 2.11 -11.22
C ASN A 65 -15.84 3.53 -11.59
N SER A 66 -15.11 4.21 -10.70
CA SER A 66 -14.68 5.60 -10.89
C SER A 66 -13.35 5.75 -11.63
N LEU A 67 -12.42 4.82 -11.41
CA LEU A 67 -11.10 4.87 -12.01
C LEU A 67 -10.49 3.46 -12.06
N SER A 68 -10.10 2.98 -13.24
CA SER A 68 -9.42 1.70 -13.36
C SER A 68 -8.01 1.79 -12.80
N ILE A 69 -7.47 0.67 -12.31
CA ILE A 69 -6.09 0.61 -11.80
C ILE A 69 -5.07 1.00 -12.87
N SER A 70 -5.30 0.63 -14.12
CA SER A 70 -4.45 1.02 -15.26
C SER A 70 -4.47 2.53 -15.47
N SER A 71 -5.65 3.15 -15.44
CA SER A 71 -5.79 4.61 -15.56
C SER A 71 -5.08 5.34 -14.41
N TYR A 72 -5.17 4.81 -13.19
CA TYR A 72 -4.40 5.31 -12.05
C TYR A 72 -2.90 5.28 -12.31
N PHE A 73 -2.35 4.13 -12.73
CA PHE A 73 -0.93 4.00 -13.00
C PHE A 73 -0.46 4.94 -14.10
N THR A 74 -1.17 4.97 -15.23
CA THR A 74 -0.84 5.88 -16.33
C THR A 74 -0.80 7.33 -15.86
N ARG A 75 -1.82 7.78 -15.13
CA ARG A 75 -1.89 9.16 -14.65
C ARG A 75 -0.83 9.47 -13.59
N LYS A 76 -0.58 8.54 -12.65
CA LYS A 76 0.42 8.74 -11.61
C LYS A 76 1.84 8.77 -12.17
N ILE A 77 2.17 7.89 -13.12
CA ILE A 77 3.47 7.88 -13.80
C ILE A 77 3.67 9.17 -14.60
N ALA A 78 2.65 9.64 -15.31
CA ALA A 78 2.74 10.90 -16.05
C ALA A 78 3.06 12.09 -15.12
N LEU A 79 2.33 12.23 -14.01
CA LEU A 79 2.56 13.30 -13.04
C LEU A 79 3.94 13.20 -12.36
N LEU A 80 4.41 12.00 -12.04
CA LEU A 80 5.75 11.81 -11.46
C LEU A 80 6.85 12.18 -12.46
N ARG A 81 6.68 11.83 -13.74
CA ARG A 81 7.62 12.23 -14.80
C ARG A 81 7.61 13.74 -15.02
N GLU A 82 6.43 14.38 -15.02
CA GLU A 82 6.29 15.84 -15.07
C GLU A 82 6.94 16.53 -13.85
N ALA A 83 6.94 15.89 -12.68
CA ALA A 83 7.65 16.36 -11.49
C ALA A 83 9.19 16.19 -11.59
N GLY A 84 9.70 15.51 -12.62
CA GLY A 84 11.12 15.22 -12.81
C GLY A 84 11.58 13.87 -12.25
N ILE A 85 10.67 13.02 -11.79
CA ILE A 85 10.96 11.66 -11.31
C ILE A 85 10.84 10.72 -12.51
N ALA A 86 11.97 10.51 -13.21
CA ALA A 86 12.04 9.65 -14.38
C ALA A 86 12.66 8.27 -14.08
N ASP A 87 13.31 8.12 -12.93
CA ASP A 87 13.95 6.86 -12.54
C ASP A 87 12.91 5.76 -12.28
N GLN A 88 13.10 4.61 -12.91
CA GLN A 88 12.13 3.53 -12.88
C GLN A 88 11.95 2.96 -11.48
N ILE A 89 13.01 2.91 -10.67
CA ILE A 89 12.96 2.39 -9.30
C ILE A 89 12.13 3.34 -8.43
N GLN A 90 12.39 4.65 -8.53
CA GLN A 90 11.61 5.67 -7.83
C GLN A 90 10.13 5.66 -8.24
N LEU A 91 9.84 5.51 -9.53
CA LEU A 91 8.45 5.41 -10.01
C LEU A 91 7.72 4.22 -9.39
N VAL A 92 8.36 3.05 -9.37
CA VAL A 92 7.79 1.83 -8.76
C VAL A 92 7.59 2.02 -7.25
N GLN A 93 8.55 2.62 -6.55
CA GLN A 93 8.44 2.89 -5.12
C GLN A 93 7.23 3.79 -4.81
N HIS A 94 7.09 4.91 -5.53
CA HIS A 94 5.95 5.82 -5.35
C HIS A 94 4.59 5.18 -5.64
N LEU A 95 4.54 4.25 -6.60
CA LEU A 95 3.34 3.48 -6.88
C LEU A 95 3.03 2.50 -5.76
N TYR A 96 4.05 1.80 -5.27
CA TYR A 96 3.93 0.83 -4.18
C TYR A 96 3.45 1.51 -2.90
N ASP A 97 4.13 2.56 -2.44
CA ASP A 97 3.77 3.30 -1.22
C ASP A 97 2.33 3.82 -1.27
N GLY A 98 1.92 4.32 -2.44
CA GLY A 98 0.57 4.82 -2.68
C GLY A 98 -0.51 3.74 -2.57
N LEU A 99 -0.21 2.51 -2.99
CA LEU A 99 -1.13 1.37 -2.91
C LEU A 99 -1.10 0.70 -1.54
N GLU A 100 0.08 0.56 -0.94
CA GLU A 100 0.25 -0.04 0.38
C GLU A 100 -0.55 0.73 1.43
N ALA A 101 -0.47 2.06 1.44
CA ALA A 101 -1.25 2.92 2.34
C ALA A 101 -2.78 2.71 2.19
N GLN A 102 -3.25 2.28 1.02
CA GLN A 102 -4.67 1.97 0.79
C GLN A 102 -5.03 0.55 1.24
N LEU A 103 -4.14 -0.42 1.03
CA LEU A 103 -4.32 -1.80 1.46
C LEU A 103 -4.32 -1.92 2.99
N GLN A 104 -3.40 -1.23 3.67
CA GLN A 104 -3.36 -1.18 5.14
C GLN A 104 -4.64 -0.55 5.71
N GLY A 105 -5.09 0.57 5.12
CA GLY A 105 -6.36 1.20 5.50
C GLY A 105 -7.58 0.28 5.31
N TYR A 106 -7.65 -0.45 4.19
CA TYR A 106 -8.71 -1.42 3.93
C TYR A 106 -8.70 -2.59 4.92
N ASN A 107 -7.52 -3.11 5.26
CA ASN A 107 -7.38 -4.23 6.20
C ASN A 107 -7.74 -3.85 7.64
N ASN A 108 -7.41 -2.62 8.07
CA ASN A 108 -7.76 -2.13 9.39
C ASN A 108 -9.28 -1.92 9.54
N GLN A 109 -9.93 -1.33 8.54
CA GLN A 109 -11.39 -1.20 8.49
C GLN A 109 -12.09 -2.56 8.67
N ARG A 110 -11.59 -3.60 7.98
CA ARG A 110 -12.11 -4.97 8.10
C ARG A 110 -11.91 -5.61 9.48
N ARG A 111 -10.81 -5.27 10.16
CA ARG A 111 -10.56 -5.74 11.53
C ARG A 111 -11.51 -5.06 12.52
N ASP A 112 -11.74 -3.76 12.38
CA ASP A 112 -12.65 -3.00 13.26
C ASP A 112 -14.11 -3.46 13.12
N ASP A 113 -14.55 -3.75 11.89
CA ASP A 113 -15.87 -4.32 11.66
C ASP A 113 -16.01 -5.72 12.28
N ARG A 114 -14.96 -6.56 12.28
CA ARG A 114 -14.96 -7.83 13.02
C ARG A 114 -14.99 -7.63 14.52
N SER A 115 -14.26 -6.65 15.04
CA SER A 115 -14.21 -6.32 16.46
C SER A 115 -15.57 -5.82 16.97
N LYS A 116 -16.34 -5.13 16.13
CA LYS A 116 -17.71 -4.67 16.43
C LYS A 116 -18.71 -5.81 16.66
N TRP A 117 -18.47 -6.98 16.06
CA TRP A 117 -19.29 -8.19 16.27
C TRP A 117 -18.73 -9.17 17.30
N ARG A 118 -17.49 -8.96 17.78
CA ARG A 118 -17.02 -9.61 19.01
C ARG A 118 -17.68 -8.92 20.19
N ARG A 119 -18.90 -9.33 20.51
CA ARG A 119 -19.52 -9.00 21.80
C ARG A 119 -18.52 -9.38 22.90
N PRO A 120 -18.16 -8.50 23.84
CA PRO A 120 -17.60 -8.98 25.07
C PRO A 120 -18.69 -9.85 25.69
N TYR A 121 -18.41 -11.15 25.85
CA TYR A 121 -19.14 -11.91 26.85
C TYR A 121 -18.97 -11.12 28.15
N LYS A 122 -20.06 -10.55 28.66
CA LYS A 122 -20.05 -9.99 30.00
C LYS A 122 -19.84 -11.17 30.94
N GLU A 123 -18.59 -11.40 31.29
CA GLU A 123 -18.20 -12.23 32.42
C GLU A 123 -18.66 -11.48 33.67
N GLY A 124 -19.91 -11.72 34.03
CA GLY A 124 -20.60 -11.07 35.13
C GLY A 124 -21.39 -12.11 35.88
N GLN A 125 -20.85 -12.49 37.03
CA GLN A 125 -21.49 -13.19 38.16
C GLN A 125 -21.58 -14.73 38.06
N ASN A 126 -20.44 -15.38 38.28
CA ASN A 126 -20.40 -16.75 38.79
C ASN A 126 -19.84 -16.78 40.24
N GLN A 127 -20.38 -15.92 41.10
CA GLN A 127 -20.05 -15.87 42.54
C GLN A 127 -21.14 -16.48 43.44
N ASN A 128 -22.02 -17.34 42.90
CA ASN A 128 -23.09 -17.92 43.73
C ASN A 128 -23.37 -19.42 43.53
N GLN A 129 -22.44 -20.17 42.93
CA GLN A 129 -22.58 -21.64 42.88
C GLN A 129 -21.73 -22.39 43.92
N ASN A 130 -20.85 -21.71 44.66
CA ASN A 130 -19.96 -22.38 45.64
C ASN A 130 -20.45 -22.32 47.10
N ARG A 131 -21.70 -21.91 47.35
CA ARG A 131 -22.25 -21.88 48.72
C ARG A 131 -23.22 -23.01 49.06
N ALA A 132 -23.50 -23.90 48.12
CA ALA A 132 -24.42 -25.03 48.32
C ALA A 132 -23.73 -26.41 48.43
N PHE A 133 -22.41 -26.49 48.25
CA PHE A 133 -21.64 -27.75 48.33
C PHE A 133 -20.63 -27.79 49.48
N HIS A 134 -20.75 -26.91 50.48
CA HIS A 134 -19.88 -26.90 51.66
C HIS A 134 -20.60 -27.30 52.97
N ALA A 135 -21.77 -27.93 52.89
CA ALA A 135 -22.54 -28.37 54.05
C ALA A 135 -22.73 -29.90 54.16
N VAL A 136 -22.04 -30.70 53.34
CA VAL A 136 -22.08 -32.17 53.44
C VAL A 136 -20.70 -32.73 53.08
N GLN A 137 -19.69 -32.51 53.92
CA GLN A 137 -18.43 -33.26 53.86
C GLN A 137 -17.54 -33.10 55.10
N ASP A 138 -18.16 -32.98 56.28
CA ASP A 138 -17.49 -33.26 57.56
C ASP A 138 -18.08 -34.56 58.11
N ASP A 139 -17.76 -35.68 57.47
CA ASP A 139 -17.64 -36.98 58.14
C ASP A 139 -17.06 -38.00 57.16
N MET A 140 -16.23 -38.90 57.67
CA MET A 140 -15.41 -39.90 56.94
C MET A 140 -13.98 -39.46 56.62
N SER A 141 -13.25 -39.09 57.68
CA SER A 141 -11.82 -39.39 57.80
C SER A 141 -11.66 -40.74 58.50
N ALA A 142 -11.22 -41.77 57.78
CA ALA A 142 -10.43 -42.90 58.30
C ALA A 142 -10.15 -43.91 57.18
N HIS A 143 -8.96 -44.51 57.25
CA HIS A 143 -8.41 -45.61 56.44
C HIS A 143 -7.93 -45.25 55.03
N GLU A 144 -6.79 -45.75 54.52
CA GLU A 144 -5.61 -46.50 55.00
C GLU A 144 -4.66 -46.44 53.77
N GLU A 145 -3.45 -45.93 53.92
CA GLU A 145 -2.19 -46.69 53.93
C GLU A 145 -1.91 -47.55 52.67
N ASP A 146 -0.81 -47.13 52.02
CA ASP A 146 0.26 -47.93 51.43
C ASP A 146 -0.03 -48.92 50.31
N ILE A 147 0.38 -48.54 49.08
CA ILE A 147 1.01 -49.47 48.13
C ILE A 147 2.14 -48.73 47.37
N ASP A 148 3.37 -49.21 47.59
CA ASP A 148 4.62 -48.94 46.89
C ASP A 148 4.68 -49.56 45.47
N GLU A 149 5.79 -49.33 44.77
CA GLU A 149 6.24 -49.98 43.51
C GLU A 149 5.59 -49.42 42.22
N ASP A 150 6.29 -49.13 41.12
CA ASP A 150 7.66 -49.43 40.73
C ASP A 150 8.09 -48.54 39.55
N ALA A 151 9.39 -48.59 39.27
CA ALA A 151 10.14 -47.89 38.25
C ALA A 151 9.59 -47.93 36.80
N ILE A 152 10.07 -46.99 35.96
CA ILE A 152 10.83 -47.21 34.70
C ILE A 152 10.91 -45.89 33.90
N GLU A 153 12.10 -45.28 33.85
CA GLU A 153 12.56 -44.52 32.67
C GLU A 153 13.02 -45.52 31.60
N PRO A 154 12.96 -45.20 30.29
CA PRO A 154 14.19 -44.68 29.69
C PRO A 154 14.01 -43.64 28.56
N ARG A 155 15.04 -42.80 28.53
CA ARG A 155 15.65 -42.07 27.41
C ARG A 155 15.48 -42.70 26.02
N ASN A 156 15.39 -41.83 25.01
CA ASN A 156 15.97 -42.08 23.69
C ASN A 156 16.70 -40.81 23.21
N ASP A 157 18.03 -40.85 23.34
CA ASP A 157 18.97 -40.16 22.46
C ASP A 157 19.23 -41.08 21.25
N THR A 158 19.34 -40.51 20.06
CA THR A 158 20.23 -40.93 18.93
C THR A 158 19.82 -40.11 17.71
N ALA A 159 20.60 -39.12 17.27
CA ALA A 159 21.91 -39.19 16.61
C ALA A 159 21.82 -39.47 15.09
N SER A 160 22.77 -38.82 14.41
CA SER A 160 23.31 -39.08 13.08
C SER A 160 22.68 -38.29 11.91
N GLU A 161 23.37 -37.40 11.19
CA GLU A 161 24.75 -37.38 10.62
C GLU A 161 24.71 -37.65 9.10
N SER A 162 25.57 -36.91 8.39
CA SER A 162 26.00 -37.08 6.99
C SER A 162 24.94 -36.77 5.90
N ASP A 163 25.23 -36.20 4.72
CA ASP A 163 26.45 -36.09 3.92
C ASP A 163 26.36 -34.88 2.98
N ALA A 164 27.51 -34.23 2.73
CA ALA A 164 27.85 -33.64 1.43
C ALA A 164 28.62 -34.71 0.62
N PRO A 165 28.65 -34.72 -0.73
CA PRO A 165 29.61 -33.85 -1.41
C PRO A 165 29.27 -33.42 -2.87
N SER A 166 29.89 -32.29 -3.24
CA SER A 166 30.65 -32.00 -4.46
C SER A 166 30.35 -32.67 -5.81
N SER A 167 30.10 -31.83 -6.84
CA SER A 167 30.58 -31.87 -8.25
C SER A 167 29.65 -30.95 -9.07
N SER A 168 30.02 -30.26 -10.15
CA SER A 168 31.14 -30.32 -11.07
C SER A 168 31.23 -28.99 -11.83
N LYS A 169 32.37 -28.81 -12.49
CA LYS A 169 32.73 -27.84 -13.53
C LYS A 169 31.60 -27.58 -14.55
N ASN A 170 31.53 -26.36 -15.06
CA ASN A 170 31.18 -26.09 -16.46
C ASN A 170 32.05 -24.94 -16.97
N ASP A 171 32.42 -25.08 -18.24
CA ASP A 171 33.40 -24.34 -19.05
C ASP A 171 33.24 -22.81 -19.11
#